data_AF-A0A3M1P4F9-F1
#
_entry.id   AF-A0A3M1P4F9-F1
#
_cell.length_a   1.000
_cell.length_b   1.000
_cell.length_c   1.000
_cell.angle_alpha   90.00
_cell.angle_beta   90.00
_cell.angle_gamma   90.00
#
_symmetry.space_group_name_H-M   'P 1'
#
loop_
_entity.id
_entity.type
_entity.pdbx_description
1 polymer ?
#
loop_
_entity_poly.entity_id
_entity_poly.type
_entity_poly.pdbx_seq_one_letter_code
_entity_poly.pdbx_strand_id
1 'polypeptide(L)' 'MKAATKEDIIALQPEIEAYAREYGLDFFPVIFEMVDYDTMSQLAAYGGFPIRYPHWRFGME' A
#
# COMPACT_ATOMS: atom_id res chain seq x y z
N MET A 1 21.95 1.37 0.59
CA MET A 1 20.81 0.44 0.53
C MET A 1 20.12 0.64 -0.81
N LYS A 2 19.73 -0.41 -1.54
CA LYS A 2 19.03 -0.26 -2.82
C LYS A 2 17.56 0.09 -2.55
N ALA A 3 17.00 1.02 -3.32
CA ALA A 3 15.56 1.32 -3.24
C ALA A 3 14.75 0.11 -3.75
N ALA A 4 13.64 -0.19 -3.09
CA ALA A 4 12.72 -1.23 -3.55
C ALA A 4 12.12 -0.84 -4.91
N THR A 5 12.05 -1.82 -5.80
CA THR A 5 11.47 -1.70 -7.14
C THR A 5 10.01 -2.17 -7.15
N LYS A 6 9.29 -1.90 -8.25
CA LYS A 6 7.92 -2.39 -8.43
C LYS A 6 7.88 -3.92 -8.38
N GLU A 7 8.88 -4.56 -8.96
CA GLU A 7 9.04 -6.01 -8.99
C GLU A 7 9.21 -6.59 -7.58
N ASP A 8 9.99 -5.90 -6.73
CA ASP A 8 10.18 -6.31 -5.33
C ASP A 8 8.85 -6.30 -4.55
N ILE A 9 8.01 -5.28 -4.77
CA ILE A 9 6.71 -5.17 -4.10
C ILE A 9 5.74 -6.27 -4.58
N ILE A 10 5.69 -6.51 -5.90
CA ILE A 10 4.85 -7.57 -6.47
C ILE A 10 5.27 -8.94 -5.95
N ALA A 11 6.57 -9.18 -5.81
CA ALA A 11 7.09 -10.44 -5.27
C ALA A 11 6.74 -10.65 -3.79
N LEU A 12 6.70 -9.58 -2.99
CA LEU A 12 6.37 -9.64 -1.57
C LEU A 12 4.88 -9.81 -1.30
N GLN A 13 4.00 -9.33 -2.18
CA GLN A 13 2.55 -9.42 -1.98
C GLN A 13 2.06 -10.85 -1.66
N PRO A 14 2.35 -11.90 -2.46
CA PRO A 14 1.87 -13.25 -2.16
C PRO A 14 2.47 -13.81 -0.85
N GLU A 15 3.69 -13.41 -0.50
CA GLU A 15 4.33 -13.82 0.76
C GLU A 15 3.59 -13.22 1.98
N ILE A 16 3.29 -11.92 1.92
CA ILE A 16 2.55 -11.23 2.99
C ILE A 16 1.13 -11.80 3.13
N GLU A 17 0.47 -12.05 2.01
CA GLU A 17 -0.86 -12.65 1.99
C GLU A 17 -0.85 -14.07 2.59
N ALA A 18 0.19 -14.87 2.32
CA ALA A 18 0.34 -16.19 2.91
C ALA A 18 0.44 -16.12 4.43
N TYR A 19 1.31 -15.24 4.97
CA TYR A 19 1.39 -15.03 6.42
C TYR A 19 0.04 -14.62 7.01
N ALA A 20 -0.66 -13.65 6.41
CA ALA A 20 -1.97 -13.22 6.90
C ALA A 20 -2.97 -14.38 6.97
N ARG A 21 -2.98 -15.27 5.97
CA ARG A 21 -3.83 -16.48 5.96
C ARG A 21 -3.41 -17.49 7.02
N GLU A 22 -2.12 -17.68 7.27
CA GLU A 22 -1.61 -18.56 8.34
C GLU A 22 -2.07 -18.09 9.73
N TYR A 23 -2.20 -16.79 9.94
CA TYR A 23 -2.77 -16.21 11.17
C TYR A 23 -4.32 -16.27 11.22
N GLY A 24 -4.98 -16.84 10.21
CA GLY A 24 -6.43 -16.94 10.13
C GLY A 24 -7.14 -15.62 9.85
N LEU A 25 -6.43 -14.64 9.26
CA LEU A 25 -7.00 -13.34 8.92
C LEU A 25 -7.75 -13.39 7.58
N ASP A 26 -8.91 -12.76 7.55
CA ASP A 26 -9.63 -12.41 6.32
C ASP A 26 -9.36 -10.93 5.99
N PHE A 27 -9.14 -10.64 4.72
CA PHE A 27 -8.80 -9.31 4.25
C PHE A 27 -9.33 -9.05 2.85
N PHE A 28 -9.68 -7.79 2.60
CA PHE A 28 -10.06 -7.33 1.26
C PHE A 28 -8.88 -7.39 0.29
N PRO A 29 -9.13 -7.45 -1.03
CA PRO A 29 -8.06 -7.34 -2.02
C PRO A 29 -7.20 -6.10 -1.79
N VAL A 30 -5.90 -6.30 -1.65
CA VAL A 30 -4.92 -5.22 -1.44
C VAL A 30 -4.18 -4.96 -2.75
N ILE A 31 -4.09 -3.69 -3.15
CA ILE A 31 -3.39 -3.26 -4.36
C ILE A 31 -2.25 -2.34 -3.92
N PHE A 32 -1.03 -2.63 -4.39
CA PHE A 32 0.14 -1.79 -4.18
C PHE A 32 0.54 -1.11 -5.49
N GLU A 33 0.69 0.20 -5.45
CA GLU A 33 1.09 1.00 -6.61
C GLU A 33 2.25 1.94 -6.25
N MET A 34 3.30 1.90 -7.06
CA MET A 34 4.42 2.83 -6.95
C MET A 34 4.07 4.10 -7.71
N VAL A 35 4.01 5.23 -7.01
CA VAL A 35 3.67 6.53 -7.58
C VAL A 35 4.78 7.53 -7.33
N ASP A 36 4.98 8.43 -8.28
CA ASP A 36 5.85 9.59 -8.09
C ASP A 36 5.13 10.72 -7.34
N TYR A 37 5.87 11.79 -7.05
CA TYR A 37 5.36 12.92 -6.29
C TYR A 37 4.16 13.61 -6.96
N ASP A 38 4.19 13.75 -8.29
CA ASP A 38 3.13 14.41 -9.04
C ASP A 38 1.86 13.57 -9.05
N THR A 39 2.01 12.25 -9.25
CA THR A 39 0.90 11.29 -9.21
C THR A 39 0.30 11.22 -7.80
N MET A 40 1.12 11.20 -6.75
CA MET A 40 0.63 11.25 -5.37
C MET A 40 -0.17 12.54 -5.10
N SER A 41 0.33 13.67 -5.59
CA SER A 41 -0.37 14.96 -5.46
C SER A 41 -1.70 14.98 -6.20
N GLN A 42 -1.76 14.37 -7.39
CA GLN A 42 -3.00 14.20 -8.15
C GLN A 42 -4.00 13.30 -7.42
N LEU A 43 -3.56 12.16 -6.89
CA LEU A 43 -4.41 11.26 -6.11
C LEU A 43 -5.02 11.97 -4.90
N ALA A 44 -4.21 12.75 -4.16
CA ALA A 44 -4.68 13.52 -3.02
C ALA A 44 -5.65 14.65 -3.42
N ALA A 45 -5.41 15.32 -4.56
CA ALA A 45 -6.25 16.41 -5.03
C ALA A 45 -7.58 15.95 -5.62
N TYR A 46 -7.58 14.84 -6.38
CA TYR A 46 -8.77 14.33 -7.08
C TYR A 46 -9.56 13.30 -6.27
N GLY A 47 -8.88 12.39 -5.58
CA GLY A 47 -9.51 11.38 -4.73
C GLY A 47 -9.83 11.88 -3.32
N GLY A 48 -9.28 13.04 -2.94
CA GLY A 48 -9.12 13.44 -1.55
C GLY A 48 -8.06 12.58 -0.86
N PHE A 49 -7.42 13.10 0.19
CA PHE A 49 -6.84 12.18 1.16
C PHE A 49 -7.98 11.30 1.67
N PRO A 50 -7.83 9.95 1.68
CA PRO A 50 -8.89 9.09 2.15
C PRO A 50 -9.34 9.59 3.53
N ILE A 51 -10.66 9.81 3.69
CA ILE A 51 -11.25 10.11 4.99
C ILE A 51 -10.84 8.94 5.88
N ARG A 52 -9.86 9.20 6.77
CA ARG A 52 -9.01 8.20 7.44
C ARG A 52 -9.66 6.84 7.51
N TYR A 53 -9.21 5.90 6.69
CA TYR A 53 -9.44 4.51 7.07
C TYR A 53 -8.76 4.34 8.44
N PRO A 54 -9.45 3.82 9.47
CA PRO A 54 -8.92 3.75 10.84
C PRO A 54 -7.55 3.04 10.93
N HIS A 55 -7.20 2.25 9.91
CA HIS A 55 -5.96 1.49 9.79
C HIS A 55 -4.79 2.22 9.10
N TRP A 56 -4.98 3.43 8.55
CA TRP A 56 -3.88 4.20 7.94
C TRP A 56 -3.17 5.04 9.01
N ARG A 57 -1.92 4.68 9.35
CA ARG A 57 -1.17 5.28 10.49
C ARG A 57 0.08 6.09 10.13
N PHE A 58 0.50 6.16 8.86
CA PHE A 58 1.76 6.81 8.45
C PHE A 58 1.59 7.82 7.30
N GLY A 59 2.37 8.92 7.31
CA GLY A 59 2.46 9.90 6.21
C GLY A 59 2.04 11.34 6.51
N MET A 60 1.98 11.74 7.79
CA MET A 60 1.59 13.10 8.22
C MET A 60 2.62 13.78 9.16
N GLU A 61 3.84 13.25 9.22
CA GLU A 61 5.00 13.99 9.75
C GLU A 61 5.93 14.39 8.61
#